data_AF-A0A183HMH2-F1
#
_entry.id   AF-A0A183HMH2-F1
#
_cell.length_a   1.000
_cell.length_b   1.000
_cell.length_c   1.000
_cell.angle_alpha   90.00
_cell.angle_beta   90.00
_cell.angle_gamma   90.00
#
_symmetry.space_group_name_H-M   'P 1'
#
loop_
_entity.id
_entity.type
_entity.pdbx_description
1 polymer ?
#
loop_
_entity_poly.entity_id
_entity_poly.type
_entity_poly.pdbx_seq_one_letter_code
_entity_poly.pdbx_strand_id
1 'polypeptide(L)'
;ILPPVNIHTTNIPSPHLHNSGSKYGTLCSTLGVRFMEETLAIRSVIKEKKAAFAKEFKLFDEHIWRHFEINGQDDRTFSWKMTVRQKLLTLIHQVYKDSNLIAVGSTVNGCGSYNSDMDLCICQPYENQSFEANRSYSIHVLRKLHKKFRTDWRQMFKTCQYIPAKVPIIKLEMAAPYEELEIDINCNNVAGIYNSHLLHYYSRYFSNFFL
;
A
#
# COMPACT_ATOMS: atom_id res chain seq x y z
N ILE A 1 18.50 -28.01 -1.87
CA ILE A 1 17.14 -28.08 -1.28
C ILE A 1 17.33 -28.46 0.18
N LEU A 2 17.14 -27.53 1.12
CA LEU A 2 17.22 -27.82 2.55
C LEU A 2 15.98 -28.62 2.96
N PRO A 3 16.12 -29.64 3.83
CA PRO A 3 14.98 -30.44 4.26
C PRO A 3 14.03 -29.61 5.16
N PRO A 4 12.73 -29.97 5.19
CA PRO A 4 11.76 -29.28 6.01
C PRO A 4 12.08 -29.46 7.51
N VAL A 5 12.04 -28.35 8.25
CA VAL A 5 12.18 -28.35 9.71
C VAL A 5 10.85 -28.82 10.31
N ASN A 6 10.84 -29.97 10.97
CA ASN A 6 9.67 -30.53 11.63
C ASN A 6 9.55 -29.94 13.04
N ILE A 7 8.51 -29.14 13.29
CA ILE A 7 8.36 -28.30 14.49
C ILE A 7 7.70 -29.07 15.67
N HIS A 8 7.28 -30.32 15.47
CA HIS A 8 6.40 -31.01 16.45
C HIS A 8 7.07 -31.93 17.48
N THR A 9 8.39 -32.06 17.55
CA THR A 9 9.02 -33.15 18.35
C THR A 9 10.06 -32.76 19.40
N THR A 10 10.13 -31.51 19.86
CA THR A 10 10.96 -31.16 21.02
C THR A 10 10.11 -30.80 22.23
N ASN A 11 9.83 -31.80 23.08
CA ASN A 11 9.39 -31.56 24.46
C ASN A 11 10.51 -30.85 25.22
N ILE A 12 10.38 -29.54 25.40
CA ILE A 12 11.29 -28.73 26.24
C ILE A 12 10.50 -28.26 27.46
N PRO A 13 10.98 -28.48 28.70
CA PRO A 13 10.24 -28.13 29.90
C PRO A 13 10.08 -26.62 30.04
N SER A 14 8.87 -26.17 30.32
CA SER A 14 8.53 -24.77 30.57
C SER A 14 9.32 -24.20 31.76
N PRO A 15 10.08 -23.10 31.61
CA PRO A 15 10.60 -22.39 32.76
C PRO A 15 9.49 -21.49 33.34
N HIS A 16 9.30 -21.58 34.66
CA HIS A 16 8.35 -20.75 35.40
C HIS A 16 8.69 -19.26 35.26
N LEU A 17 7.66 -18.48 34.93
CA LEU A 17 7.73 -17.04 34.70
C LEU A 17 7.95 -16.28 36.02
N HIS A 18 9.09 -15.59 36.16
CA HIS A 18 9.23 -14.54 37.16
C HIS A 18 8.56 -13.26 36.61
N ASN A 19 7.42 -12.93 37.23
CA ASN A 19 6.64 -11.73 36.98
C ASN A 19 7.47 -10.49 37.38
N SER A 20 8.10 -9.81 36.40
CA SER A 20 8.70 -8.49 36.63
C SER A 20 7.87 -7.43 35.91
N GLY A 21 7.19 -6.60 36.72
CA GLY A 21 6.40 -5.47 36.25
C GLY A 21 7.28 -4.49 35.48
N SER A 22 7.04 -4.39 34.18
CA SER A 22 7.70 -3.42 33.31
C SER A 22 6.62 -2.71 32.51
N LYS A 23 6.74 -1.38 32.38
CA LYS A 23 5.82 -0.48 31.65
C LYS A 23 5.39 -0.99 30.26
N TYR A 24 6.18 -1.88 29.66
CA TYR A 24 5.90 -2.57 28.41
C TYR A 24 4.72 -3.55 28.47
N GLY A 25 4.50 -4.26 29.59
CA GLY A 25 3.39 -5.22 29.72
C GLY A 25 2.02 -4.56 29.64
N THR A 26 1.89 -3.37 30.24
CA THR A 26 0.66 -2.56 30.19
C THR A 26 0.40 -2.06 28.77
N LEU A 27 1.43 -1.56 28.07
CA LEU A 27 1.31 -1.08 26.69
C LEU A 27 0.94 -2.20 25.71
N CYS A 28 1.59 -3.37 25.82
CA CYS A 28 1.29 -4.54 24.99
C CYS A 28 -0.16 -5.01 25.18
N SER A 29 -0.64 -5.01 26.42
CA SER A 29 -2.03 -5.38 26.74
C SER A 29 -3.03 -4.39 26.15
N THR A 30 -2.76 -3.08 26.24
CA THR A 30 -3.60 -2.02 25.65
C THR A 30 -3.62 -2.08 24.13
N LEU A 31 -2.50 -2.41 23.48
CA LEU A 31 -2.39 -2.54 22.02
C LEU A 31 -2.84 -3.91 21.49
N GLY A 32 -3.24 -4.84 22.36
CA GLY A 32 -3.60 -6.21 21.98
C GLY A 32 -2.41 -7.03 21.43
N VAL A 33 -1.18 -6.58 21.65
CA VAL A 33 0.04 -7.24 21.19
C VAL A 33 0.45 -8.26 22.24
N ARG A 34 0.56 -9.54 21.84
CA ARG A 34 1.04 -10.62 22.71
C ARG A 34 2.46 -11.00 22.32
N PHE A 35 3.31 -11.15 23.32
CA PHE A 35 4.64 -11.73 23.12
C PHE A 35 4.49 -13.23 22.89
N MET A 36 4.92 -13.73 21.74
CA MET A 36 4.93 -15.17 21.45
C MET A 36 6.30 -15.74 21.76
N GLU A 37 6.41 -16.42 22.90
CA GLU A 37 7.66 -16.96 23.42
C GLU A 37 8.30 -17.97 22.44
N GLU A 38 7.48 -18.69 21.67
CA GLU A 38 7.89 -19.60 20.59
C GLU A 38 8.74 -18.90 19.51
N THR A 39 8.57 -17.58 19.31
CA THR A 39 9.37 -16.81 18.34
C THR A 39 10.80 -16.57 18.80
N LEU A 40 11.11 -16.76 20.09
CA LEU A 40 12.48 -16.65 20.62
C LEU A 40 13.39 -17.74 20.04
N ALA A 41 12.87 -18.95 19.85
CA ALA A 41 13.62 -20.04 19.23
C ALA A 41 14.01 -19.68 17.78
N ILE A 42 13.06 -19.14 17.02
CA ILE A 42 13.29 -18.66 15.64
C ILE A 42 14.35 -17.55 15.63
N ARG A 43 14.26 -16.59 16.56
CA ARG A 43 15.22 -15.47 16.67
C ARG A 43 16.64 -15.96 16.95
N SER A 44 16.78 -16.99 17.79
CA SER A 44 18.08 -17.62 18.07
C SER A 44 18.65 -18.31 16.84
N VAL A 45 17.84 -19.07 16.11
CA VAL A 45 18.24 -19.71 14.85
C VAL A 45 18.67 -18.67 13.81
N ILE A 46 17.90 -17.59 13.64
CA ILE A 46 18.27 -16.48 12.72
C ILE A 46 19.63 -15.90 13.10
N LYS A 47 19.87 -15.67 14.41
CA LYS A 47 21.14 -15.12 14.89
C LYS A 47 22.31 -16.04 14.58
N GLU A 48 22.15 -17.34 14.80
CA GLU A 48 23.16 -18.35 14.48
C GLU A 48 23.46 -18.39 12.97
N LYS A 49 22.41 -18.40 12.13
CA LYS A 49 22.58 -18.41 10.67
C LYS A 49 23.22 -17.12 10.16
N LYS A 50 22.85 -15.96 10.70
CA LYS A 50 23.50 -14.68 10.36
C LYS A 50 24.99 -14.67 10.73
N ALA A 51 25.37 -15.31 11.83
CA ALA A 51 26.77 -15.45 12.22
C ALA A 51 27.54 -16.42 11.31
N ALA A 52 26.94 -17.57 10.98
CA ALA A 52 27.57 -18.61 10.16
C ALA A 52 27.76 -18.19 8.69
N PHE A 53 26.86 -17.38 8.15
CA PHE A 53 26.86 -16.94 6.75
C PHE A 53 26.99 -15.41 6.63
N ALA A 54 27.85 -14.81 7.44
CA ALA A 54 27.94 -13.36 7.58
C ALA A 54 28.22 -12.63 6.25
N LYS A 55 29.03 -13.23 5.37
CA LYS A 55 29.36 -12.65 4.06
C LYS A 55 28.16 -12.70 3.12
N GLU A 56 27.46 -13.83 3.07
CA GLU A 56 26.29 -14.05 2.22
C GLU A 56 25.13 -13.14 2.67
N PHE A 57 24.89 -13.02 3.97
CA PHE A 57 23.88 -12.08 4.50
C PHE A 57 24.24 -10.63 4.18
N LYS A 58 25.51 -10.24 4.29
CA LYS A 58 25.95 -8.90 3.91
C LYS A 58 25.72 -8.62 2.42
N LEU A 59 26.09 -9.56 1.55
CA LEU A 59 25.85 -9.44 0.11
C LEU A 59 24.36 -9.38 -0.22
N PHE A 60 23.54 -10.16 0.47
CA PHE A 60 22.10 -10.14 0.32
C PHE A 60 21.49 -8.79 0.73
N ASP A 61 21.90 -8.26 1.89
CA ASP A 61 21.48 -6.93 2.35
C ASP A 61 21.88 -5.84 1.33
N GLU A 62 23.12 -5.88 0.82
CA GLU A 62 23.59 -4.96 -0.24
C GLU A 62 22.76 -5.06 -1.52
N HIS A 63 22.38 -6.28 -1.93
CA HIS A 63 21.51 -6.50 -3.09
C HIS A 63 20.11 -5.92 -2.89
N ILE A 64 19.54 -6.07 -1.69
CA ILE A 64 18.23 -5.49 -1.36
C ILE A 64 18.30 -3.97 -1.44
N TRP A 65 19.30 -3.36 -0.81
CA TRP A 65 19.49 -1.91 -0.83
C TRP A 65 19.67 -1.37 -2.25
N ARG A 66 20.53 -2.02 -3.04
CA ARG A 66 20.75 -1.63 -4.43
C ARG A 66 19.47 -1.75 -5.26
N HIS A 67 18.68 -2.80 -5.05
CA HIS A 67 17.41 -2.96 -5.73
C HIS A 67 16.44 -1.82 -5.36
N PHE A 68 16.35 -1.48 -4.07
CA PHE A 68 15.51 -0.39 -3.59
C PHE A 68 15.92 0.96 -4.19
N GLU A 69 17.21 1.30 -4.16
CA GLU A 69 17.73 2.57 -4.68
C GLU A 69 17.52 2.74 -6.19
N ILE A 70 17.69 1.66 -6.96
CA ILE A 70 17.58 1.72 -8.42
C ILE A 70 16.12 1.73 -8.89
N ASN A 71 15.23 1.03 -8.19
CA ASN A 71 13.85 0.84 -8.65
C ASN A 71 12.85 1.78 -7.98
N GLY A 72 13.27 2.53 -6.96
CA GLY A 72 12.43 3.51 -6.28
C GLY A 72 11.87 4.56 -7.24
N GLN A 73 10.63 4.99 -6.97
CA GLN A 73 10.02 6.10 -7.68
C GLN A 73 10.79 7.40 -7.39
N ASP A 74 11.33 8.03 -8.44
CA ASP A 74 11.99 9.32 -8.33
C ASP A 74 11.00 10.50 -8.33
N ASP A 75 11.47 11.69 -7.95
CA ASP A 75 10.66 12.91 -7.88
C ASP A 75 10.08 13.30 -9.24
N ARG A 76 10.83 13.04 -10.32
CA ARG A 76 10.36 13.26 -11.69
C ARG A 76 9.15 12.39 -11.97
N THR A 77 9.22 11.10 -11.62
CA THR A 77 8.15 10.13 -11.82
C THR A 77 6.90 10.51 -11.06
N PHE A 78 7.08 10.86 -9.79
CA PHE A 78 6.01 11.36 -8.95
C PHE A 78 5.35 12.61 -9.55
N SER A 79 6.15 13.60 -9.98
CA SER A 79 5.66 14.87 -10.51
C SER A 79 4.79 14.71 -11.76
N TRP A 80 5.20 13.87 -12.72
CA TRP A 80 4.38 13.65 -13.92
C TRP A 80 3.12 12.82 -13.62
N LYS A 81 3.18 11.84 -12.70
CA LYS A 81 1.98 11.15 -12.19
C LYS A 81 0.99 12.14 -11.57
N MET A 82 1.47 13.08 -10.76
CA MET A 82 0.62 14.14 -10.18
C MET A 82 0.02 15.06 -11.25
N THR A 83 0.74 15.31 -12.34
CA THR A 83 0.23 16.06 -13.49
C THR A 83 -0.93 15.33 -14.16
N VAL A 84 -0.82 14.01 -14.35
CA VAL A 84 -1.93 13.19 -14.88
C VAL A 84 -3.13 13.19 -13.94
N ARG A 85 -2.91 13.02 -12.63
CA ARG A 85 -3.96 13.13 -11.61
C ARG A 85 -4.67 14.48 -11.65
N GLN A 86 -3.95 15.59 -11.86
CA GLN A 86 -4.57 16.91 -11.99
C GLN A 86 -5.43 17.03 -13.27
N LYS A 87 -4.98 16.45 -14.40
CA LYS A 87 -5.78 16.41 -15.64
C LYS A 87 -7.09 15.62 -15.42
N LEU A 88 -7.01 14.47 -14.77
CA LEU A 88 -8.18 13.65 -14.42
C LEU A 88 -9.14 14.39 -13.49
N LEU A 89 -8.62 15.09 -12.48
CA LEU A 89 -9.43 15.90 -11.58
C LEU A 89 -10.22 16.97 -12.34
N THR A 90 -9.58 17.68 -13.27
CA THR A 90 -10.24 18.68 -14.12
C THR A 90 -11.40 18.09 -14.92
N LEU A 91 -11.26 16.86 -15.43
CA LEU A 91 -12.37 16.17 -16.11
C LEU A 91 -13.49 15.80 -15.14
N ILE A 92 -13.15 15.18 -14.01
CA ILE A 92 -14.10 14.75 -13.00
C ILE A 92 -14.93 15.95 -12.49
N HIS A 93 -14.32 17.12 -12.34
CA HIS A 93 -15.00 18.36 -11.95
C HIS A 93 -16.10 18.81 -12.91
N GLN A 94 -16.10 18.37 -14.17
CA GLN A 94 -17.21 18.62 -15.10
C GLN A 94 -18.49 17.86 -14.70
N VAL A 95 -18.35 16.80 -13.90
CA VAL A 95 -19.46 15.96 -13.43
C VAL A 95 -19.73 16.17 -11.93
N TYR A 96 -18.67 16.40 -11.17
CA TYR A 96 -18.63 16.42 -9.71
C TYR A 96 -17.73 17.56 -9.21
N LYS A 97 -18.26 18.78 -9.19
CA LYS A 97 -17.49 20.00 -8.92
C LYS A 97 -16.80 20.01 -7.55
N ASP A 98 -17.45 19.46 -6.53
CA ASP A 98 -16.96 19.47 -5.15
C ASP A 98 -16.11 18.24 -4.81
N SER A 99 -15.79 17.41 -5.81
CA SER A 99 -14.95 16.23 -5.59
C SER A 99 -13.47 16.60 -5.47
N ASN A 100 -12.73 15.73 -4.79
CA ASN A 100 -11.28 15.69 -4.86
C ASN A 100 -10.82 14.33 -5.40
N LEU A 101 -9.62 14.25 -5.95
CA LEU A 101 -9.00 13.00 -6.41
C LEU A 101 -7.68 12.83 -5.68
N ILE A 102 -7.58 11.90 -4.75
CA ILE A 102 -6.41 11.75 -3.87
C ILE A 102 -5.57 10.58 -4.37
N ALA A 103 -4.26 10.80 -4.54
CA ALA A 103 -3.33 9.72 -4.78
C ALA A 103 -3.12 8.92 -3.49
N VAL A 104 -3.22 7.60 -3.58
CA VAL A 104 -3.09 6.67 -2.46
C VAL A 104 -2.10 5.56 -2.82
N GLY A 105 -1.91 4.60 -1.94
CA GLY A 105 -1.09 3.42 -2.19
C GLY A 105 0.40 3.76 -2.34
N SER A 106 1.05 2.97 -3.19
CA SER A 106 2.50 2.98 -3.43
C SER A 106 3.01 4.36 -3.90
N THR A 107 2.17 5.09 -4.64
CA THR A 107 2.51 6.41 -5.19
C THR A 107 2.84 7.43 -4.10
N VAL A 108 2.23 7.33 -2.91
CA VAL A 108 2.40 8.32 -1.82
C VAL A 108 2.97 7.75 -0.53
N ASN A 109 2.96 6.42 -0.33
CA ASN A 109 3.47 5.81 0.90
C ASN A 109 5.01 5.66 0.95
N GLY A 110 5.72 6.04 -0.11
CA GLY A 110 7.18 5.93 -0.22
C GLY A 110 7.70 4.54 -0.60
N CYS A 111 6.80 3.61 -0.93
CA CYS A 111 7.12 2.25 -1.38
C CYS A 111 6.88 2.05 -2.89
N GLY A 112 6.62 3.12 -3.64
CA GLY A 112 6.40 3.07 -5.08
C GLY A 112 7.68 2.82 -5.85
N SER A 113 7.62 1.93 -6.84
CA SER A 113 8.63 1.82 -7.89
C SER A 113 8.31 2.75 -9.05
N TYR A 114 9.29 3.02 -9.92
CA TYR A 114 9.07 3.88 -11.09
C TYR A 114 7.95 3.38 -12.01
N ASN A 115 7.78 2.07 -12.12
CA ASN A 115 6.77 1.40 -12.94
C ASN A 115 5.49 1.01 -12.17
N SER A 116 5.30 1.50 -10.94
CA SER A 116 4.12 1.13 -10.15
C SER A 116 2.85 1.81 -10.71
N ASP A 117 1.75 1.06 -10.67
CA ASP A 117 0.41 1.60 -10.89
C ASP A 117 0.15 2.82 -9.98
N MET A 118 -0.74 3.70 -10.44
CA MET A 118 -1.21 4.85 -9.66
C MET A 118 -2.59 4.58 -9.09
N ASP A 119 -2.66 4.38 -7.78
CA ASP A 119 -3.94 4.28 -7.07
C ASP A 119 -4.51 5.67 -6.78
N LEU A 120 -5.76 5.90 -7.17
CA LEU A 120 -6.50 7.12 -6.90
C LEU A 120 -7.80 6.83 -6.15
N CYS A 121 -8.17 7.74 -5.24
CA CYS A 121 -9.44 7.74 -4.55
C CYS A 121 -10.20 9.03 -4.86
N ILE A 122 -11.31 8.94 -5.59
CA ILE A 122 -12.23 10.08 -5.68
C ILE A 122 -12.95 10.24 -4.33
N CYS A 123 -12.80 11.41 -3.74
CA CYS A 123 -13.53 11.86 -2.56
C CYS A 123 -14.69 12.72 -3.04
N GLN A 124 -15.85 12.10 -3.18
CA GLN A 124 -17.08 12.77 -3.60
C GLN A 124 -18.01 12.86 -2.39
N PRO A 125 -18.31 14.08 -1.88
CA PRO A 125 -19.19 14.24 -0.74
C PRO A 125 -20.62 13.80 -1.08
N TYR A 126 -21.28 13.17 -0.09
CA TYR A 126 -22.72 12.91 -0.10
C TYR A 126 -23.51 14.17 0.31
N GLU A 127 -24.85 14.14 0.21
CA GLU A 127 -25.75 15.29 0.44
C GLU A 127 -25.53 16.00 1.80
N ASN A 128 -25.03 15.28 2.80
CA ASN A 128 -24.70 15.77 4.14
C ASN A 128 -23.20 16.02 4.36
N GLN A 129 -22.41 16.17 3.29
CA GLN A 129 -20.94 16.32 3.31
C GLN A 129 -20.19 15.14 3.94
N SER A 130 -20.85 13.99 4.15
CA SER A 130 -20.17 12.78 4.60
C SER A 130 -19.41 12.12 3.44
N PHE A 131 -18.27 11.51 3.77
CA PHE A 131 -17.50 10.64 2.88
C PHE A 131 -17.66 9.17 3.27
N GLU A 132 -18.74 8.83 3.97
CA GLU A 132 -18.99 7.46 4.39
C GLU A 132 -19.04 6.53 3.17
N ALA A 133 -18.36 5.39 3.29
CA ALA A 133 -18.19 4.42 2.22
C ALA A 133 -19.49 3.63 1.98
N ASN A 134 -20.49 4.29 1.41
CA ASN A 134 -21.69 3.62 0.93
C ASN A 134 -21.38 2.97 -0.42
N ARG A 135 -21.33 1.63 -0.45
CA ARG A 135 -21.00 0.87 -1.66
C ARG A 135 -21.90 1.23 -2.85
N SER A 136 -23.21 1.37 -2.64
CA SER A 136 -24.16 1.70 -3.72
C SER A 136 -23.87 3.08 -4.30
N TYR A 137 -23.51 4.04 -3.44
CA TYR A 137 -23.07 5.37 -3.86
C TYR A 137 -21.76 5.33 -4.64
N SER A 138 -20.74 4.63 -4.13
CA SER A 138 -19.46 4.46 -4.84
C SER A 138 -19.67 3.83 -6.22
N ILE A 139 -20.52 2.80 -6.33
CA ILE A 139 -20.89 2.19 -7.61
C ILE A 139 -21.56 3.21 -8.52
N HIS A 140 -22.52 4.00 -8.02
CA HIS A 140 -23.20 5.03 -8.80
C HIS A 140 -22.21 6.06 -9.36
N VAL A 141 -21.34 6.60 -8.49
CA VAL A 141 -20.31 7.58 -8.87
C VAL A 141 -19.38 7.02 -9.94
N LEU A 142 -18.81 5.83 -9.70
CA LEU A 142 -17.86 5.21 -10.61
C LEU A 142 -18.51 4.81 -11.94
N ARG A 143 -19.74 4.30 -11.97
CA ARG A 143 -20.42 3.98 -13.23
C ARG A 143 -20.70 5.24 -14.06
N LYS A 144 -21.06 6.35 -13.42
CA LYS A 144 -21.26 7.64 -14.12
C LYS A 144 -19.95 8.14 -14.72
N LEU A 145 -18.85 8.08 -13.97
CA LEU A 145 -17.52 8.46 -14.46
C LEU A 145 -17.02 7.52 -15.56
N HIS A 146 -17.18 6.22 -15.40
CA HIS A 146 -16.81 5.23 -16.41
C HIS A 146 -17.49 5.49 -17.75
N LYS A 147 -18.79 5.83 -17.73
CA LYS A 147 -19.51 6.25 -18.93
C LYS A 147 -18.85 7.46 -19.59
N LYS A 148 -18.51 8.49 -18.82
CA LYS A 148 -17.86 9.72 -19.30
C LYS A 148 -16.44 9.46 -19.84
N PHE A 149 -15.63 8.63 -19.16
CA PHE A 149 -14.32 8.20 -19.66
C PHE A 149 -14.42 7.44 -20.99
N ARG A 150 -15.48 6.66 -21.18
CA ARG A 150 -15.71 5.87 -22.41
C ARG A 150 -16.27 6.68 -23.57
N THR A 151 -16.99 7.78 -23.31
CA THR A 151 -17.62 8.62 -24.34
C THR A 151 -16.86 9.92 -24.55
N ASP A 152 -16.93 10.83 -23.59
CA ASP A 152 -16.56 12.24 -23.75
C ASP A 152 -15.04 12.43 -23.71
N TRP A 153 -14.34 11.54 -23.00
CA TRP A 153 -12.91 11.65 -22.72
C TRP A 153 -12.10 10.45 -23.24
N ARG A 154 -12.66 9.70 -24.21
CA ARG A 154 -12.10 8.43 -24.70
C ARG A 154 -10.66 8.55 -25.20
N GLN A 155 -10.29 9.69 -25.79
CA GLN A 155 -8.97 9.95 -26.37
C GLN A 155 -7.83 9.97 -25.35
N MET A 156 -8.12 10.15 -24.05
CA MET A 156 -7.08 10.18 -23.01
C MET A 156 -6.60 8.78 -22.59
N PHE A 157 -7.33 7.74 -22.97
CA PHE A 157 -7.12 6.39 -22.47
C PHE A 157 -6.86 5.45 -23.64
N LYS A 158 -6.01 4.46 -23.45
CA LYS A 158 -5.92 3.29 -24.31
C LYS A 158 -7.06 2.32 -23.95
N THR A 159 -7.19 2.01 -22.66
CA THR A 159 -8.25 1.14 -22.12
C THR A 159 -8.95 1.79 -20.92
N CYS A 160 -10.20 1.41 -20.68
CA CYS A 160 -11.01 1.93 -19.57
C CYS A 160 -12.05 0.88 -19.16
N GLN A 161 -11.80 0.23 -18.02
CA GLN A 161 -12.58 -0.89 -17.52
C GLN A 161 -13.19 -0.58 -16.16
N TYR A 162 -14.46 -0.93 -15.97
CA TYR A 162 -15.10 -0.91 -14.66
C TYR A 162 -15.07 -2.32 -14.05
N ILE A 163 -14.61 -2.44 -12.80
CA ILE A 163 -14.45 -3.72 -12.10
C ILE A 163 -15.35 -3.72 -10.84
N PRO A 164 -16.41 -4.55 -10.80
CA PRO A 164 -17.38 -4.58 -9.70
C PRO A 164 -16.94 -5.42 -8.48
N ALA A 165 -15.67 -5.31 -8.06
CA ALA A 165 -15.15 -6.04 -6.89
C ALA A 165 -15.72 -5.52 -5.55
N LYS A 166 -15.28 -6.09 -4.42
CA LYS A 166 -15.67 -5.67 -3.06
C LYS A 166 -15.46 -4.16 -2.85
N VAL A 167 -14.31 -3.66 -3.28
CA VAL A 167 -14.09 -2.23 -3.54
C VAL A 167 -14.21 -2.04 -5.05
N PRO A 168 -15.24 -1.35 -5.55
CA PRO A 168 -15.40 -1.16 -6.98
C PRO A 168 -14.34 -0.17 -7.48
N ILE A 169 -13.76 -0.45 -8.64
CA ILE A 169 -12.71 0.39 -9.24
C ILE A 169 -12.93 0.62 -10.73
N ILE A 170 -12.38 1.71 -11.25
CA ILE A 170 -12.15 1.92 -12.67
C ILE A 170 -10.66 1.75 -12.93
N LYS A 171 -10.29 0.78 -13.77
CA LYS A 171 -8.91 0.59 -14.24
C LYS A 171 -8.73 1.29 -15.59
N LEU A 172 -7.69 2.11 -15.70
CA LEU A 172 -7.35 2.90 -16.88
C LEU A 172 -5.92 2.58 -17.32
N GLU A 173 -5.73 2.37 -18.61
CA GLU A 173 -4.42 2.53 -19.25
C GLU A 173 -4.45 3.84 -20.02
N MET A 174 -3.48 4.72 -19.78
CA MET A 174 -3.43 6.02 -20.46
C MET A 174 -3.00 5.88 -21.93
N ALA A 175 -3.43 6.82 -22.76
CA ALA A 175 -2.93 6.97 -24.13
C ALA A 175 -1.68 7.86 -24.17
N ALA A 176 -1.10 8.04 -25.37
CA ALA A 176 0.01 8.95 -25.60
C ALA A 176 -0.20 10.33 -24.98
N PRO A 177 0.81 10.91 -24.28
CA PRO A 177 2.18 10.45 -24.09
C PRO A 177 2.44 9.71 -22.75
N TYR A 178 1.42 9.07 -22.17
CA TYR A 178 1.50 8.44 -20.84
C TYR A 178 1.27 6.93 -20.88
N GLU A 179 1.59 6.26 -21.99
CA GLU A 179 1.21 4.86 -22.25
C GLU A 179 1.71 3.85 -21.20
N GLU A 180 2.77 4.19 -20.47
CA GLU A 180 3.29 3.40 -19.35
C GLU A 180 2.47 3.50 -18.05
N LEU A 181 1.50 4.41 -17.96
CA LEU A 181 0.75 4.66 -16.73
C LEU A 181 -0.56 3.87 -16.69
N GLU A 182 -0.63 2.95 -15.74
CA GLU A 182 -1.86 2.32 -15.28
C GLU A 182 -2.42 3.06 -14.05
N ILE A 183 -3.73 3.25 -14.01
CA ILE A 183 -4.42 4.00 -12.95
C ILE A 183 -5.65 3.22 -12.48
N ASP A 184 -5.73 2.99 -11.17
CA ASP A 184 -6.89 2.40 -10.51
C ASP A 184 -7.63 3.46 -9.69
N ILE A 185 -8.90 3.73 -10.04
CA ILE A 185 -9.73 4.74 -9.36
C ILE A 185 -10.83 4.06 -8.54
N ASN A 186 -10.76 4.18 -7.22
CA ASN A 186 -11.84 3.83 -6.30
C ASN A 186 -12.60 5.10 -5.83
N CYS A 187 -13.72 4.94 -5.13
CA CYS A 187 -14.53 6.06 -4.61
C CYS A 187 -14.77 5.93 -3.11
N ASN A 188 -14.45 7.01 -2.38
CA ASN A 188 -14.61 7.17 -0.92
C ASN A 188 -13.99 6.01 -0.11
N ASN A 189 -12.88 5.44 -0.57
CA ASN A 189 -12.13 4.44 0.19
C ASN A 189 -11.26 5.11 1.26
N VAL A 190 -11.91 5.66 2.28
CA VAL A 190 -11.27 6.41 3.38
C VAL A 190 -10.21 5.56 4.11
N ALA A 191 -10.47 4.27 4.31
CA ALA A 191 -9.51 3.34 4.91
C ALA A 191 -8.21 3.25 4.08
N GLY A 192 -8.32 3.23 2.74
CA GLY A 192 -7.16 3.24 1.84
C GLY A 192 -6.31 4.50 1.97
N ILE A 193 -6.96 5.66 2.15
CA ILE A 193 -6.26 6.93 2.39
C ILE A 193 -5.47 6.85 3.69
N TYR A 194 -6.10 6.47 4.81
CA TYR A 194 -5.42 6.38 6.10
C TYR A 194 -4.29 5.35 6.11
N ASN A 195 -4.49 4.19 5.49
CA ASN A 195 -3.44 3.17 5.39
C ASN A 195 -2.23 3.69 4.60
N SER A 196 -2.46 4.49 3.56
CA SER A 196 -1.38 5.10 2.78
C SER A 196 -0.57 6.08 3.61
N HIS A 197 -1.23 6.93 4.41
CA HIS A 197 -0.56 7.82 5.35
C HIS A 197 0.20 7.05 6.44
N LEU A 198 -0.42 6.02 7.02
CA LEU A 198 0.21 5.20 8.04
C LEU A 198 1.50 4.56 7.51
N LEU A 199 1.45 3.96 6.32
CA LEU A 199 2.63 3.37 5.68
C LEU A 199 3.69 4.42 5.33
N HIS A 200 3.28 5.62 4.91
CA HIS A 200 4.21 6.74 4.71
C HIS A 200 4.98 7.11 5.98
N TYR A 201 4.32 7.12 7.14
CA TYR A 201 5.00 7.39 8.40
C TYR A 201 5.96 6.26 8.79
N TYR A 202 5.56 5.00 8.59
CA TYR A 202 6.44 3.86 8.85
C TYR A 202 7.68 3.87 7.96
N SER A 203 7.53 4.14 6.65
CA SER A 203 8.66 4.17 5.71
C SER A 203 9.68 5.26 6.04
N ARG A 204 9.25 6.38 6.63
CA ARG A 204 10.14 7.47 7.07
C ARG A 204 10.77 7.23 8.44
N TYR A 205 10.05 6.59 9.35
CA TYR A 205 10.52 6.40 10.73
C TYR A 205 11.50 5.24 10.86
N PHE A 206 11.29 4.17 10.09
CA PHE A 206 12.10 2.96 10.19
C PHE A 206 12.79 2.70 8.85
N SER A 207 14.08 3.03 8.76
CA SER A 207 14.87 2.86 7.53
C SER A 207 14.89 1.41 7.03
N ASN A 208 14.75 0.43 7.93
CA ASN A 208 14.65 -0.99 7.60
C ASN A 208 13.19 -1.45 7.37
N PHE A 209 12.22 -0.55 7.19
CA PHE A 209 10.83 -0.95 6.90
C PHE A 209 10.73 -1.71 5.57
N PHE A 210 11.69 -1.48 4.69
CA PHE A 210 11.83 -2.14 3.39
C PHE A 210 12.61 -3.48 3.45
N LEU A 211 12.96 -3.96 4.66
CA LEU A 211 13.75 -5.17 4.93
C LEU A 211 13.01 -6.19 5.81
#